data_AF-A0A9E1T5F8-F1
#
_entry.id   AF-A0A9E1T5F8-F1
#
_cell.length_a   1.000
_cell.length_b   1.000
_cell.length_c   1.000
_cell.angle_alpha   90.00
_cell.angle_beta   90.00
_cell.angle_gamma   90.00
#
_symmetry.space_group_name_H-M   'P 1'
#
loop_
_entity.id
_entity.type
_entity.pdbx_description
1 polymer ?
#
loop_
_entity_poly.entity_id
_entity_poly.type
_entity_poly.pdbx_seq_one_letter_code
_entity_poly.pdbx_strand_id
1 'polypeptide(L)'
;MQNITYTFILGTAITLTSCSSEETKPVPPSPAPAPTVVAPTVAAPPVQAPSGHGHNHGNQPIINESLTIAGVTLNIAAQGNFVPGADYHIEIALVSGTQGAVIRLWIGEEDGVGSLKTKAGSHGDHYHGHALVPIKVTSKTALWVDVTGVDGQTGKGRIALK
;
A
#
# COMPACT_ATOMS: atom_id res chain seq x y z
N MET A 1 -33.54 9.16 53.82
CA MET A 1 -32.19 8.63 54.04
C MET A 1 -31.64 8.15 52.71
N GLN A 2 -30.72 8.90 52.12
CA GLN A 2 -29.63 8.40 51.27
C GLN A 2 -28.82 9.62 50.82
N ASN A 3 -27.61 9.67 51.34
CA ASN A 3 -26.73 10.83 51.33
C ASN A 3 -25.88 10.75 50.05
N ILE A 4 -25.89 11.81 49.25
CA ILE A 4 -25.06 11.91 48.05
C ILE A 4 -23.70 12.45 48.48
N THR A 5 -22.73 11.54 48.57
CA THR A 5 -21.33 11.82 48.85
C THR A 5 -20.68 12.48 47.64
N TYR A 6 -20.27 13.73 47.78
CA TYR A 6 -19.43 14.45 46.82
C TYR A 6 -17.99 13.99 46.96
N THR A 7 -17.47 13.24 45.99
CA THR A 7 -16.03 12.96 45.87
C THR A 7 -15.39 13.98 44.94
N PHE A 8 -14.75 14.98 45.54
CA PHE A 8 -13.72 15.82 44.93
C PHE A 8 -12.57 14.92 44.44
N ILE A 9 -12.30 14.89 43.12
CA ILE A 9 -11.01 14.42 42.62
C ILE A 9 -10.20 15.65 42.22
N LEU A 10 -9.13 15.79 42.99
CA LEU A 10 -8.13 16.83 43.01
C LEU A 10 -7.41 16.92 41.65
N GLY A 11 -7.54 18.06 40.99
CA GLY A 11 -6.76 18.39 39.80
C GLY A 11 -5.27 18.49 40.16
N THR A 12 -4.45 17.71 39.47
CA THR A 12 -2.99 17.85 39.50
C THR A 12 -2.56 18.41 38.15
N ALA A 13 -2.32 19.71 38.11
CA ALA A 13 -1.71 20.39 36.98
C ALA A 13 -0.23 20.02 36.91
N ILE A 14 0.18 19.32 35.86
CA ILE A 14 1.59 19.09 35.54
C ILE A 14 2.08 20.29 34.73
N THR A 15 2.79 21.22 35.39
CA THR A 15 3.53 22.29 34.71
C THR A 15 4.81 21.69 34.13
N LEU A 16 4.84 21.49 32.81
CA LEU A 16 6.09 21.20 32.10
C LEU A 16 6.87 22.52 31.96
N THR A 17 7.94 22.65 32.73
CA THR A 17 8.98 23.66 32.54
C THR A 17 9.61 23.46 31.17
N SER A 18 9.20 24.28 30.20
CA SER A 18 9.85 24.38 28.90
C SER A 18 11.18 25.11 29.06
N CYS A 19 12.29 24.37 29.06
CA CYS A 19 13.61 24.95 28.87
C CYS A 19 13.70 25.54 27.46
N SER A 20 13.61 26.87 27.39
CA SER A 20 13.97 27.67 26.23
C SER A 20 15.48 27.51 25.98
N SER A 21 15.85 26.80 24.93
CA SER A 21 17.19 26.85 24.35
C SER A 21 17.07 27.61 23.04
N GLU A 22 17.80 28.72 22.96
CA GLU A 22 17.85 29.60 21.79
C GLU A 22 18.23 28.82 20.53
N GLU A 23 17.43 29.02 19.49
CA GLU A 23 17.59 28.45 18.16
C GLU A 23 18.79 29.09 17.45
N THR A 24 19.95 28.44 17.49
CA THR A 24 20.99 28.70 16.50
C THR A 24 20.56 28.05 15.20
N LYS A 25 19.92 28.84 14.32
CA LYS A 25 19.52 28.43 12.98
C LYS A 25 20.69 27.77 12.24
N PRO A 26 20.64 26.47 11.90
CA PRO A 26 21.69 25.86 11.09
C PRO A 26 21.69 26.56 9.73
N VAL A 27 22.83 27.15 9.36
CA VAL A 27 23.08 27.59 7.98
C VAL A 27 22.96 26.36 7.09
N PRO A 28 22.10 26.36 6.05
CA PRO A 28 22.04 25.24 5.13
C PRO A 28 23.42 25.06 4.48
N PRO A 29 23.96 23.83 4.40
CA PRO A 29 25.19 23.60 3.66
C PRO A 29 24.97 24.01 2.20
N SER A 30 25.92 24.79 1.67
CA SER A 30 25.99 25.12 0.25
C SER A 30 25.85 23.83 -0.58
N PRO A 31 24.97 23.78 -1.59
CA PRO A 31 24.81 22.58 -2.38
C PRO A 31 26.15 22.23 -3.05
N ALA A 32 26.62 21.00 -2.81
CA ALA A 32 27.74 20.45 -3.56
C ALA A 32 27.39 20.49 -5.06
N PRO A 33 28.34 20.83 -5.96
CA PRO A 33 28.08 20.78 -7.39
C PRO A 33 27.67 19.35 -7.78
N ALA A 34 26.52 19.23 -8.44
CA ALA A 34 26.01 17.96 -8.93
C ALA A 34 27.04 17.30 -9.87
N PRO A 35 27.29 15.99 -9.75
CA PRO A 35 28.09 15.30 -10.76
C PRO A 35 27.36 15.40 -12.11
N THR A 36 28.04 15.97 -13.09
CA THR A 36 27.54 16.04 -14.47
C THR A 36 27.58 14.63 -15.06
N VAL A 37 26.46 13.92 -15.03
CA VAL A 37 26.27 12.71 -15.83
C VAL A 37 26.05 13.16 -17.27
N VAL A 38 27.09 13.07 -18.10
CA VAL A 38 26.94 13.20 -19.54
C VAL A 38 26.20 11.95 -20.03
N ALA A 39 24.93 12.11 -20.36
CA ALA A 39 24.16 11.08 -21.04
C ALA A 39 24.76 10.86 -22.45
N PRO A 40 25.02 9.62 -22.90
CA PRO A 40 25.29 9.38 -24.31
C PRO A 40 24.01 9.65 -25.10
N THR A 41 24.05 10.67 -25.95
CA THR A 41 23.03 10.92 -26.97
C THR A 41 23.22 9.90 -28.08
N VAL A 42 22.37 8.89 -28.09
CA VAL A 42 21.94 8.24 -29.34
C VAL A 42 20.42 8.24 -29.31
N ALA A 43 19.81 9.09 -30.11
CA ALA A 43 18.38 9.07 -30.34
C ALA A 43 18.03 7.74 -31.05
N ALA A 44 17.29 6.87 -30.37
CA ALA A 44 16.69 5.71 -31.01
C ALA A 44 15.59 6.19 -31.98
N PRO A 45 15.48 5.60 -33.19
CA PRO A 45 14.38 5.92 -34.11
C PRO A 45 13.02 5.59 -33.46
N PRO A 46 11.93 6.26 -33.88
CA PRO A 46 10.62 6.07 -33.28
C PRO A 46 10.12 4.66 -33.60
N VAL A 47 10.19 3.77 -32.61
CA VAL A 47 9.49 2.48 -32.67
C VAL A 47 8.02 2.80 -32.45
N GLN A 48 7.21 2.60 -33.50
CA GLN A 48 5.76 2.65 -33.41
C GLN A 48 5.31 1.70 -32.31
N ALA A 49 4.63 2.23 -31.29
CA ALA A 49 3.97 1.41 -30.28
C ALA A 49 2.91 0.55 -30.99
N PRO A 50 2.94 -0.79 -30.87
CA PRO A 50 1.79 -1.58 -31.27
C PRO A 50 0.61 -1.15 -30.40
N SER A 51 -0.43 -0.60 -31.01
CA SER A 51 -1.73 -0.43 -30.36
C SER A 51 -2.32 -1.81 -30.09
N GLY A 52 -2.04 -2.36 -28.91
CA GLY A 52 -2.58 -3.63 -28.44
C GLY A 52 -2.63 -3.66 -26.92
N HIS A 53 -3.76 -3.23 -26.34
CA HIS A 53 -4.04 -3.52 -24.93
C HIS A 53 -4.57 -4.96 -24.87
N GLY A 54 -3.67 -5.90 -24.58
CA GLY A 54 -4.00 -7.31 -24.45
C GLY A 54 -2.74 -8.15 -24.29
N HIS A 55 -2.13 -8.12 -23.11
CA HIS A 55 -1.07 -9.06 -22.79
C HIS A 55 -1.73 -10.35 -22.32
N ASN A 56 -1.56 -11.41 -23.10
CA ASN A 56 -2.02 -12.75 -22.77
C ASN A 56 -1.05 -13.37 -21.76
N HIS A 57 -1.53 -13.60 -20.54
CA HIS A 57 -0.73 -14.15 -19.44
C HIS A 57 -0.81 -15.68 -19.34
N GLY A 58 -0.83 -16.43 -20.45
CA GLY A 58 -0.70 -17.89 -20.48
C GLY A 58 -1.67 -18.65 -19.55
N ASN A 59 -1.37 -19.92 -19.26
CA ASN A 59 -2.23 -20.83 -18.48
C ASN A 59 -2.09 -20.67 -16.94
N GLN A 60 -1.79 -19.45 -16.47
CA GLN A 60 -1.52 -19.20 -15.05
C GLN A 60 -2.78 -19.35 -14.19
N PRO A 61 -2.67 -19.77 -12.92
CA PRO A 61 -3.80 -19.77 -12.00
C PRO A 61 -4.42 -18.38 -11.90
N ILE A 62 -5.74 -18.32 -12.06
CA ILE A 62 -6.52 -17.11 -11.87
C ILE A 62 -7.11 -17.16 -10.46
N ILE A 63 -6.79 -16.15 -9.67
CA ILE A 63 -7.48 -15.84 -8.42
C ILE A 63 -8.70 -15.00 -8.77
N ASN A 64 -9.83 -15.31 -8.15
CA ASN A 64 -11.04 -14.50 -8.21
C ASN A 64 -11.80 -14.68 -6.89
N GLU A 65 -11.44 -13.89 -5.89
CA GLU A 65 -11.96 -14.00 -4.52
C GLU A 65 -12.52 -12.67 -4.03
N SER A 66 -13.56 -12.72 -3.19
CA SER A 66 -14.15 -11.53 -2.57
C SER A 66 -13.68 -11.36 -1.13
N LEU A 67 -13.27 -10.14 -0.77
CA LEU A 67 -12.88 -9.76 0.60
C LEU A 67 -13.72 -8.58 1.07
N THR A 68 -14.19 -8.63 2.32
CA THR A 68 -14.77 -7.46 2.99
C THR A 68 -13.79 -6.95 4.05
N ILE A 69 -13.31 -5.73 3.86
CA ILE A 69 -12.26 -5.11 4.68
C ILE A 69 -12.67 -3.66 4.95
N ALA A 70 -12.64 -3.23 6.22
CA ALA A 70 -12.98 -1.85 6.61
C ALA A 70 -14.32 -1.34 6.03
N GLY A 71 -15.35 -2.20 5.99
CA GLY A 71 -16.66 -1.84 5.45
C GLY A 71 -16.76 -1.76 3.92
N VAL A 72 -15.69 -2.11 3.21
CA VAL A 72 -15.62 -2.15 1.73
C VAL A 72 -15.54 -3.61 1.29
N THR A 73 -16.43 -4.03 0.37
CA THR A 73 -16.35 -5.35 -0.26
C THR A 73 -15.71 -5.21 -1.63
N LEU A 74 -14.64 -5.97 -1.85
CA LEU A 74 -13.83 -5.97 -3.06
C LEU A 74 -13.85 -7.37 -3.67
N ASN A 75 -13.96 -7.45 -4.99
CA ASN A 75 -13.61 -8.64 -5.76
C ASN A 75 -12.16 -8.46 -6.26
N ILE A 76 -11.30 -9.41 -5.90
CA ILE A 76 -9.88 -9.42 -6.23
C ILE A 76 -9.67 -10.49 -7.30
N ALA A 77 -9.36 -10.05 -8.51
CA ALA A 77 -8.91 -10.90 -9.59
C ALA A 77 -7.39 -10.75 -9.73
N ALA A 78 -6.64 -11.85 -9.65
CA ALA A 78 -5.19 -11.78 -9.80
C ALA A 78 -4.66 -12.91 -10.68
N GLN A 79 -3.66 -12.60 -11.49
CA GLN A 79 -3.04 -13.54 -12.40
C GLN A 79 -1.52 -13.38 -12.36
N GLY A 80 -0.83 -14.52 -12.31
CA GLY A 80 0.63 -14.56 -12.25
C GLY A 80 1.10 -15.98 -11.96
N ASN A 81 2.40 -16.21 -12.12
CA ASN A 81 3.02 -17.47 -11.73
C ASN A 81 3.56 -17.35 -10.31
N PHE A 82 3.21 -18.26 -9.40
CA PHE A 82 3.68 -18.20 -8.02
C PHE A 82 5.10 -18.72 -7.87
N VAL A 83 6.05 -17.96 -8.43
CA VAL A 83 7.49 -18.27 -8.44
C VAL A 83 8.25 -17.08 -7.85
N PRO A 84 9.31 -17.29 -7.06
CA PRO A 84 10.11 -16.20 -6.51
C PRO A 84 10.53 -15.15 -7.55
N GLY A 85 10.28 -13.88 -7.25
CA GLY A 85 10.59 -12.74 -8.13
C GLY A 85 9.59 -12.50 -9.28
N ALA A 86 8.58 -13.36 -9.45
CA ALA A 86 7.54 -13.15 -10.46
C ALA A 86 6.61 -11.99 -10.08
N ASP A 87 5.92 -11.46 -11.07
CA ASP A 87 4.93 -10.39 -10.93
C ASP A 87 3.51 -10.94 -11.03
N TYR A 88 2.61 -10.41 -10.19
CA TYR A 88 1.16 -10.63 -10.27
C TYR A 88 0.46 -9.37 -10.71
N HIS A 89 -0.30 -9.47 -11.81
CA HIS A 89 -1.27 -8.46 -12.21
C HIS A 89 -2.53 -8.65 -11.38
N ILE A 90 -3.00 -7.60 -10.72
CA ILE A 90 -4.17 -7.62 -9.84
C ILE A 90 -5.17 -6.57 -10.31
N GLU A 91 -6.37 -7.02 -10.65
CA GLU A 91 -7.55 -6.20 -10.90
C GLU A 91 -8.49 -6.30 -9.71
N ILE A 92 -9.06 -5.18 -9.30
CA ILE A 92 -9.91 -5.08 -8.11
C ILE A 92 -11.16 -4.32 -8.49
N ALA A 93 -12.33 -4.93 -8.28
CA ALA A 93 -13.61 -4.27 -8.45
C ALA A 93 -14.27 -4.04 -7.08
N LEU A 94 -14.74 -2.81 -6.85
CA LEU A 94 -15.63 -2.51 -5.73
C LEU A 94 -16.97 -3.20 -5.96
N VAL A 95 -17.35 -4.09 -5.04
CA VAL A 95 -18.65 -4.77 -5.04
C VAL A 95 -19.66 -3.97 -4.22
N SER A 96 -19.24 -3.47 -3.06
CA SER A 96 -20.06 -2.61 -2.19
C SER A 96 -19.21 -1.76 -1.25
N GLY A 97 -19.82 -0.70 -0.71
CA GLY A 97 -19.13 0.32 0.08
C GLY A 97 -18.94 1.62 -0.70
N THR A 98 -18.32 2.62 -0.08
CA THR A 98 -18.10 3.93 -0.71
C THR A 98 -16.86 3.91 -1.59
N GLN A 99 -16.98 4.39 -2.83
CA GLN A 99 -15.84 4.58 -3.74
C GLN A 99 -14.79 5.54 -3.15
N GLY A 100 -13.50 5.31 -3.48
CA GLY A 100 -12.40 6.17 -3.03
C GLY A 100 -11.55 5.59 -1.90
N ALA A 101 -11.66 4.30 -1.62
CA ALA A 101 -10.76 3.63 -0.69
C ALA A 101 -9.31 3.66 -1.20
N VAL A 102 -8.35 3.71 -0.29
CA VAL A 102 -6.92 3.55 -0.62
C VAL A 102 -6.54 2.09 -0.39
N ILE A 103 -6.08 1.43 -1.46
CA ILE A 103 -5.70 0.02 -1.43
C ILE A 103 -4.18 -0.12 -1.61
N ARG A 104 -3.56 -0.92 -0.73
CA ARG A 104 -2.16 -1.36 -0.86
C ARG A 104 -2.08 -2.87 -0.95
N LEU A 105 -1.18 -3.35 -1.78
CA LEU A 105 -1.01 -4.76 -2.13
C LEU A 105 0.44 -5.17 -1.89
N TRP A 106 0.64 -6.41 -1.45
CA TRP A 106 1.94 -7.08 -1.49
C TRP A 106 1.75 -8.59 -1.44
N ILE A 107 2.73 -9.33 -1.93
CA ILE A 107 2.84 -10.77 -1.73
C ILE A 107 3.93 -11.02 -0.68
N GLY A 108 3.60 -11.75 0.38
CA GLY A 108 4.52 -11.96 1.50
C GLY A 108 3.83 -12.33 2.80
N GLU A 109 4.49 -12.04 3.93
CA GLU A 109 3.91 -12.16 5.26
C GLU A 109 3.01 -10.94 5.59
N GLU A 110 2.20 -11.04 6.63
CA GLU A 110 1.16 -10.05 7.00
C GLU A 110 1.70 -8.65 7.32
N ASP A 111 2.89 -8.58 7.91
CA ASP A 111 3.56 -7.31 8.19
C ASP A 111 4.13 -6.67 6.91
N GLY A 112 4.30 -7.47 5.85
CA GLY A 112 4.93 -7.13 4.59
C GLY A 112 6.43 -6.85 4.69
N VAL A 113 7.09 -7.31 5.75
CA VAL A 113 8.55 -7.21 5.88
C VAL A 113 9.19 -8.05 4.75
N GLY A 114 10.19 -7.46 4.08
CA GLY A 114 10.86 -8.09 2.94
C GLY A 114 10.01 -8.18 1.66
N SER A 115 8.83 -7.57 1.64
CA SER A 115 7.93 -7.52 0.48
C SER A 115 7.88 -6.12 -0.12
N LEU A 116 7.71 -6.01 -1.43
CA LEU A 116 7.42 -4.72 -2.06
C LEU A 116 5.92 -4.41 -1.89
N LYS A 117 5.62 -3.31 -1.21
CA LYS A 117 4.25 -2.81 -1.05
C LYS A 117 3.92 -1.79 -2.12
N THR A 118 2.86 -2.03 -2.87
CA THR A 118 2.41 -1.18 -3.97
C THR A 118 1.04 -0.58 -3.62
N LYS A 119 0.85 0.72 -3.84
CA LYS A 119 -0.49 1.32 -3.83
C LYS A 119 -1.17 1.05 -5.17
N ALA A 120 -2.39 0.52 -5.16
CA ALA A 120 -3.15 0.31 -6.38
C ALA A 120 -3.55 1.66 -7.02
N GLY A 121 -3.49 1.74 -8.35
CA GLY A 121 -4.09 2.83 -9.10
C GLY A 121 -5.62 2.70 -9.06
N SER A 122 -6.34 3.82 -8.97
CA SER A 122 -7.81 3.82 -8.86
C SER A 122 -8.46 4.59 -10.01
N HIS A 123 -9.54 4.05 -10.54
CA HIS A 123 -10.43 4.70 -11.49
C HIS A 123 -11.89 4.35 -11.15
N GLY A 124 -12.58 5.23 -10.42
CA GLY A 124 -13.95 4.98 -9.96
C GLY A 124 -14.05 3.82 -8.98
N ASP A 125 -14.83 2.79 -9.34
CA ASP A 125 -15.00 1.52 -8.63
C ASP A 125 -13.92 0.48 -8.96
N HIS A 126 -13.03 0.76 -9.91
CA HIS A 126 -11.97 -0.16 -10.30
C HIS A 126 -10.61 0.27 -9.79
N TYR A 127 -9.79 -0.71 -9.40
CA TYR A 127 -8.41 -0.53 -9.02
C TYR A 127 -7.54 -1.57 -9.70
N HIS A 128 -6.31 -1.21 -10.04
CA HIS A 128 -5.34 -2.13 -10.61
C HIS A 128 -3.99 -1.95 -9.93
N GLY A 129 -3.21 -3.02 -9.85
CA GLY A 129 -1.88 -2.98 -9.27
C GLY A 129 -1.07 -4.20 -9.58
N HIS A 130 0.20 -4.11 -9.23
CA HIS A 130 1.16 -5.19 -9.38
C HIS A 130 1.77 -5.54 -8.02
N ALA A 131 1.99 -6.82 -7.77
CA ALA A 131 2.69 -7.30 -6.59
C ALA A 131 3.76 -8.32 -6.97
N LEU A 132 4.97 -8.11 -6.47
CA LEU A 132 6.09 -9.03 -6.69
C LEU A 132 6.08 -10.16 -5.65
N VAL A 133 6.25 -11.38 -6.11
CA VAL A 133 6.51 -12.55 -5.26
C VAL A 133 7.90 -12.38 -4.64
N PRO A 134 8.04 -12.47 -3.31
CA PRO A 134 9.33 -12.29 -2.65
C PRO A 134 10.29 -13.43 -3.05
N ILE A 135 11.59 -13.15 -2.99
CA ILE A 135 12.62 -14.17 -3.26
C ILE A 135 12.51 -15.36 -2.29
N LYS A 136 12.08 -15.09 -1.06
CA LYS A 136 11.82 -16.10 -0.03
C LYS A 136 10.32 -16.31 0.12
N VAL A 137 9.82 -17.44 -0.39
CA VAL A 137 8.44 -17.89 -0.18
C VAL A 137 8.40 -18.85 1.00
N THR A 138 7.44 -18.65 1.90
CA THR A 138 7.19 -19.50 3.07
C THR A 138 5.74 -19.95 3.08
N SER A 139 5.38 -20.84 4.00
CA SER A 139 3.97 -21.25 4.20
C SER A 139 3.05 -20.11 4.65
N LYS A 140 3.61 -18.96 5.03
CA LYS A 140 2.86 -17.75 5.42
C LYS A 140 2.67 -16.76 4.26
N THR A 141 3.35 -16.98 3.13
CA THR A 141 3.25 -16.10 1.97
C THR A 141 1.83 -16.13 1.39
N ALA A 142 1.23 -14.96 1.27
CA ALA A 142 -0.10 -14.76 0.68
C ALA A 142 -0.12 -13.43 -0.09
N LEU A 143 -1.14 -13.24 -0.94
CA LEU A 143 -1.48 -11.92 -1.44
C LEU A 143 -2.23 -11.19 -0.32
N TRP A 144 -1.70 -10.07 0.14
CA TRP A 144 -2.30 -9.22 1.15
C TRP A 144 -2.89 -7.96 0.54
N VAL A 145 -4.03 -7.56 1.08
CA VAL A 145 -4.78 -6.36 0.69
C VAL A 145 -4.99 -5.54 1.95
N ASP A 146 -4.40 -4.35 2.00
CA ASP A 146 -4.62 -3.35 3.05
C ASP A 146 -5.51 -2.25 2.49
N VAL A 147 -6.63 -2.00 3.17
CA VAL A 147 -7.67 -1.07 2.73
C VAL A 147 -7.81 0.01 3.79
N THR A 148 -7.73 1.26 3.36
CA THR A 148 -8.20 2.42 4.12
C THR A 148 -9.47 2.95 3.45
N GLY A 149 -10.61 2.84 4.14
CA GLY A 149 -11.89 3.38 3.70
C GLY A 149 -11.89 4.91 3.70
N VAL A 150 -12.89 5.51 3.03
CA VAL A 150 -13.05 6.98 2.98
C VAL A 150 -13.36 7.61 4.34
N ASP A 151 -13.87 6.80 5.27
CA ASP A 151 -14.13 7.18 6.66
C ASP A 151 -12.87 7.08 7.55
N GLY A 152 -11.74 6.67 6.97
CA GLY A 152 -10.46 6.48 7.66
C GLY A 152 -10.31 5.12 8.35
N GLN A 153 -11.30 4.24 8.30
CA GLN A 153 -11.15 2.90 8.85
C GLN A 153 -10.14 2.10 8.03
N THR A 154 -9.27 1.36 8.72
CA THR A 154 -8.26 0.52 8.09
C THR A 154 -8.46 -0.95 8.42
N GLY A 155 -8.16 -1.83 7.48
CA GLY A 155 -8.14 -3.26 7.71
C GLY A 155 -7.27 -3.99 6.71
N LYS A 156 -6.95 -5.25 7.02
CA LYS A 156 -6.21 -6.14 6.12
C LYS A 156 -7.01 -7.41 5.85
N GLY A 157 -6.87 -7.92 4.64
CA GLY A 157 -7.32 -9.24 4.22
C GLY A 157 -6.22 -9.95 3.44
N ARG A 158 -6.39 -11.25 3.24
CA ARG A 158 -5.44 -12.07 2.50
C ARG A 158 -6.11 -13.09 1.61
N ILE A 159 -5.43 -13.45 0.53
CA ILE A 159 -5.78 -14.55 -0.37
C ILE A 159 -4.59 -15.50 -0.44
N ALA A 160 -4.84 -16.78 -0.24
CA ALA A 160 -3.81 -17.80 -0.35
C ALA A 160 -3.39 -17.96 -1.82
N LEU A 161 -2.09 -17.99 -2.06
CA LEU A 161 -1.51 -18.27 -3.38
C LEU A 161 -1.16 -19.75 -3.47
N LYS A 162 -1.38 -20.37 -4.63
CA LYS A 162 -1.08 -21.78 -4.90
C LYS A 162 -0.29 -21.91 -6.18
#